data_AF-A0A966DIP7-F1
#
_entry.id   AF-A0A966DIP7-F1
#
_cell.length_a   1.000
_cell.length_b   1.000
_cell.length_c   1.000
_cell.angle_alpha   90.00
_cell.angle_beta   90.00
_cell.angle_gamma   90.00
#
_symmetry.space_group_name_H-M   'P 1'
#
loop_
_entity.id
_entity.type
_entity.pdbx_description
1 polymer ?
#
loop_
_entity_poly.entity_id
_entity_poly.type
_entity_poly.pdbx_seq_one_letter_code
_entity_poly.pdbx_strand_id
1 'polypeptide(L)'
;MDTPDDQGYTQRSTLEQVINSTSPKSPAHLSAKARLEEEPEIPHCLRHIWDWFWDLNASRHEVSPLSYQEIKAWSELTYTCIRAEEVTILKYLDYKYIRYMNEKREKKYKNSKGKK
;
A
#
# COMPACT_ATOMS: atom_id res chain seq x y z
N MET A 1 5.66 5.18 -8.16
CA MET A 1 5.24 5.67 -6.83
C MET A 1 4.44 6.94 -7.09
N ASP A 2 3.28 7.13 -6.45
CA ASP A 2 2.47 8.36 -6.60
C ASP A 2 3.20 9.52 -5.91
N THR A 3 4.12 10.14 -6.64
CA THR A 3 4.93 11.25 -6.15
C THR A 3 4.08 12.52 -6.12
N PRO A 4 4.08 13.27 -5.02
CA PRO A 4 3.39 14.55 -4.97
C PRO A 4 3.96 15.51 -6.03
N ASP A 5 3.07 16.27 -6.64
CA ASP A 5 3.42 17.37 -7.55
C ASP A 5 4.08 18.54 -6.79
N ASP A 6 4.47 19.59 -7.51
CA ASP A 6 5.10 20.79 -6.95
C ASP A 6 4.22 21.53 -5.91
N GLN A 7 2.94 21.18 -5.83
CA GLN A 7 1.97 21.71 -4.87
C GLN A 7 1.71 20.75 -3.70
N GLY A 8 2.36 19.59 -3.67
CA GLY A 8 2.24 18.59 -2.62
C GLY A 8 1.06 17.61 -2.80
N TYR A 9 0.34 17.68 -3.93
CA TYR A 9 -0.79 16.79 -4.22
C TYR A 9 -0.33 15.56 -4.99
N THR A 10 -0.79 14.39 -4.55
CA THR A 10 -0.57 13.15 -5.30
C THR A 10 -1.71 12.96 -6.30
N GLN A 11 -1.47 12.19 -7.36
CA GLN A 11 -2.50 11.87 -8.36
C GLN A 11 -3.76 11.30 -7.68
N ARG A 12 -3.57 10.45 -6.66
CA ARG A 12 -4.66 9.91 -5.85
C ARG A 12 -5.44 10.99 -5.11
N SER A 13 -4.76 11.94 -4.46
CA SER A 13 -5.39 13.04 -3.71
C SER A 13 -6.27 13.91 -4.62
N THR A 14 -5.79 14.20 -5.82
CA THR A 14 -6.55 14.98 -6.82
C THR A 14 -7.81 14.26 -7.25
N LEU A 15 -7.73 12.95 -7.49
CA LEU A 15 -8.90 12.12 -7.84
C LEU A 15 -9.93 12.09 -6.69
N GLU A 16 -9.48 11.92 -5.45
CA GLU A 16 -10.35 11.95 -4.27
C GLU A 16 -11.06 13.31 -4.10
N GLN A 17 -10.36 14.41 -4.38
CA GLN A 17 -10.96 15.75 -4.34
C GLN A 17 -12.04 15.93 -5.42
N VAL A 18 -11.82 15.43 -6.65
CA VAL A 18 -12.84 15.47 -7.72
C VAL A 18 -14.07 14.65 -7.34
N ILE A 19 -13.87 13.45 -6.78
CA ILE A 19 -14.95 12.57 -6.32
C ILE A 19 -15.79 13.25 -5.23
N ASN A 20 -15.14 13.90 -4.26
CA ASN A 20 -15.80 14.56 -3.13
C ASN A 20 -16.52 15.88 -3.51
N SER A 21 -16.05 16.57 -4.54
CA SER A 21 -16.59 17.86 -4.98
C SER A 21 -17.67 17.75 -6.07
N THR A 22 -17.86 16.57 -6.66
CA THR A 22 -18.78 16.37 -7.79
C THR A 22 -19.89 15.35 -7.49
N SER A 23 -21.07 15.56 -8.09
CA SER A 23 -22.21 14.66 -7.97
C SER A 23 -21.89 13.23 -8.46
N PRO A 24 -22.36 12.17 -7.77
CA PRO A 24 -22.05 10.77 -8.08
C PRO A 24 -22.38 10.31 -9.51
N LYS A 25 -23.34 10.96 -10.18
CA LYS A 25 -23.77 10.62 -11.55
C LYS A 25 -23.05 11.44 -12.63
N SER A 26 -22.21 12.40 -12.25
CA SER A 26 -21.50 13.23 -13.21
C SER A 26 -20.41 12.43 -13.95
N PRO A 27 -20.12 12.75 -15.22
CA PRO A 27 -19.03 12.12 -15.96
C PRO A 27 -17.66 12.27 -15.27
N ALA A 28 -17.42 13.41 -14.61
CA ALA A 28 -16.18 13.66 -13.87
C ALA A 28 -16.04 12.75 -12.63
N HIS A 29 -17.11 12.54 -11.87
CA HIS A 29 -17.10 11.61 -10.74
C HIS A 29 -16.83 10.17 -11.20
N LEU A 30 -17.52 9.72 -12.26
CA LEU A 30 -17.39 8.35 -12.77
C LEU A 30 -15.98 8.06 -13.30
N SER A 31 -15.41 8.99 -14.06
CA SER A 31 -14.04 8.84 -14.59
C SER A 31 -12.97 8.92 -13.49
N ALA A 32 -13.12 9.81 -12.52
CA ALA A 32 -12.19 9.90 -11.38
C ALA A 32 -12.25 8.63 -10.52
N LYS A 33 -13.46 8.11 -10.27
CA LYS A 33 -13.67 6.86 -9.55
C LYS A 33 -13.05 5.67 -10.28
N ALA A 34 -13.27 5.55 -11.59
CA ALA A 34 -12.69 4.48 -12.39
C ALA A 34 -11.15 4.47 -12.33
N ARG A 35 -10.50 5.65 -12.45
CA ARG A 35 -9.05 5.78 -12.30
C ARG A 35 -8.52 5.49 -10.90
N LEU A 36 -9.33 5.72 -9.87
CA LEU A 36 -8.95 5.43 -8.48
C LEU A 36 -9.03 3.94 -8.17
N GLU A 37 -9.94 3.23 -8.83
CA GLU A 37 -10.16 1.78 -8.73
C GLU A 37 -9.24 0.98 -9.67
N GLU A 38 -8.57 1.64 -10.62
CA GLU A 38 -7.58 1.02 -11.50
C GLU A 38 -6.41 0.46 -10.68
N GLU A 39 -6.25 -0.85 -10.70
CA GLU A 39 -5.15 -1.52 -10.02
C GLU A 39 -3.84 -1.26 -10.76
N PRO A 40 -2.76 -0.89 -10.05
CA PRO A 40 -1.48 -0.68 -10.69
C PRO A 40 -0.94 -1.98 -11.28
N GLU A 41 -0.47 -1.92 -12.52
CA GLU A 41 0.18 -3.07 -13.14
C GLU A 41 1.49 -3.39 -12.42
N ILE A 42 1.59 -4.60 -11.88
CA ILE A 42 2.80 -5.09 -11.24
C ILE A 42 3.65 -5.77 -12.32
N PRO A 43 4.92 -5.36 -12.52
CA PRO A 43 5.80 -6.03 -13.47
C PRO A 43 5.84 -7.54 -13.20
N HIS A 44 5.70 -8.35 -14.26
CA HIS A 44 5.62 -9.81 -14.12
C HIS A 44 6.79 -10.40 -13.31
N CYS A 45 8.00 -9.86 -13.49
CA CYS A 45 9.20 -10.27 -12.77
C CYS A 45 9.21 -9.94 -11.26
N LEU A 46 8.26 -9.15 -10.77
CA LEU A 46 8.11 -8.80 -9.36
C LEU A 46 6.82 -9.37 -8.74
N ARG A 47 5.99 -10.05 -9.55
CA ARG A 47 4.69 -10.56 -9.13
C ARG A 47 4.82 -11.52 -7.94
N HIS A 48 5.78 -12.43 -8.00
CA HIS A 48 6.02 -13.39 -6.92
C HIS A 48 6.40 -12.71 -5.61
N ILE A 49 7.23 -11.66 -5.65
CA ILE A 49 7.62 -10.90 -4.45
C ILE A 49 6.40 -10.21 -3.82
N TRP A 50 5.50 -9.69 -4.66
CA TRP A 50 4.26 -9.09 -4.21
C TRP A 50 3.36 -10.11 -3.50
N ASP A 51 3.20 -11.30 -4.07
CA ASP A 51 2.41 -12.37 -3.48
C ASP A 51 3.03 -12.85 -2.15
N TRP A 52 4.36 -13.05 -2.11
CA TRP A 52 5.09 -13.41 -0.90
C TRP A 52 4.94 -12.37 0.22
N PHE A 53 4.94 -11.08 -0.13
CA PHE A 53 4.72 -10.02 0.85
C PHE A 53 3.35 -10.15 1.52
N TRP A 54 2.29 -10.47 0.76
CA TRP A 54 0.95 -10.61 1.31
C TRP A 54 0.80 -11.86 2.17
N ASP A 55 1.43 -12.97 1.78
CA ASP A 55 1.47 -14.19 2.61
C ASP A 55 2.14 -13.92 3.96
N LEU A 56 3.30 -13.26 3.94
CA LEU A 56 4.04 -12.85 5.15
C LEU A 56 3.27 -11.81 5.98
N ASN A 57 2.50 -10.93 5.35
CA ASN A 57 1.70 -9.93 6.05
C ASN A 57 0.47 -10.57 6.70
N ALA A 58 -0.12 -11.60 6.10
CA ALA A 58 -1.28 -12.32 6.63
C ALA A 58 -0.98 -13.05 7.94
N SER A 59 0.27 -13.48 8.16
CA SER A 59 0.68 -14.13 9.41
C SER A 59 0.95 -13.15 10.56
N ARG A 60 0.91 -11.83 10.33
CA ARG A 60 1.22 -10.85 11.38
C ARG A 60 0.00 -10.58 12.26
N HIS A 61 0.24 -10.52 13.56
CA HIS A 61 -0.77 -10.09 14.53
C HIS A 61 -0.93 -8.56 14.55
N GLU A 62 0.16 -7.82 14.34
CA GLU A 62 0.16 -6.35 14.34
C GLU A 62 0.96 -5.80 13.16
N VAL A 63 0.80 -4.49 12.90
CA VAL A 63 1.58 -3.77 11.89
C VAL A 63 3.00 -3.52 12.44
N SER A 64 3.83 -4.55 12.44
CA SER A 64 5.23 -4.53 12.84
C SER A 64 6.15 -4.84 11.64
N PRO A 65 7.40 -4.34 11.62
CA PRO A 65 8.37 -4.67 10.57
C PRO A 65 8.65 -6.18 10.49
N LEU A 66 8.73 -6.72 9.27
CA LEU A 66 9.21 -8.09 9.05
C LEU A 66 10.67 -8.18 9.43
N SER A 67 10.98 -9.08 10.35
CA SER A 67 12.34 -9.47 10.65
C SER A 67 12.92 -10.37 9.56
N TYR A 68 14.25 -10.41 9.45
CA TYR A 68 14.93 -11.41 8.62
C TYR A 68 14.63 -12.84 9.07
N GLN A 69 14.36 -13.04 10.36
CA GLN A 69 14.01 -14.34 10.92
C GLN A 69 12.65 -14.83 10.43
N GLU A 70 11.64 -13.95 10.39
CA GLU A 70 10.31 -14.29 9.83
C GLU A 70 10.41 -14.63 8.34
N ILE A 71 11.16 -13.86 7.57
CA ILE A 71 11.38 -14.12 6.13
C ILE A 71 12.08 -15.47 5.93
N LYS A 72 13.13 -15.75 6.72
CA LYS A 72 13.86 -17.04 6.68
C LYS A 72 12.95 -18.20 7.06
N ALA A 73 12.20 -18.09 8.15
CA ALA A 73 11.30 -19.13 8.61
C ALA A 73 10.20 -19.44 7.59
N TRP A 74 9.59 -18.40 7.00
CA TRP A 74 8.61 -18.56 5.95
C TRP A 74 9.20 -19.21 4.69
N SER A 75 10.39 -18.79 4.27
CA SER A 75 11.14 -19.39 3.15
C SER A 75 11.38 -20.89 3.36
N GLU A 76 11.80 -21.27 4.57
CA GLU A 76 12.05 -22.67 4.95
C GLU A 76 10.76 -23.50 5.00
N LEU A 77 9.67 -22.95 5.57
CA LEU A 77 8.38 -23.63 5.69
C LEU A 77 7.69 -23.86 4.34
N THR A 78 7.88 -22.94 3.41
CA THR A 78 7.24 -23.00 2.08
C THR A 78 8.14 -23.61 1.01
N TYR A 79 9.37 -23.98 1.37
CA TYR A 79 10.43 -24.37 0.43
C TYR A 79 10.65 -23.34 -0.70
N THR A 80 10.42 -22.06 -0.40
CA THR A 80 10.58 -20.97 -1.35
C THR A 80 12.02 -20.47 -1.31
N CYS A 81 12.74 -20.55 -2.43
CA CYS A 81 14.08 -19.98 -2.54
C CYS A 81 13.99 -18.45 -2.72
N ILE A 82 14.43 -17.70 -1.71
CA ILE A 82 14.46 -16.22 -1.76
C ILE A 82 15.91 -15.76 -1.93
N ARG A 83 16.17 -14.94 -2.95
CA ARG A 83 17.49 -14.33 -3.17
C ARG A 83 17.69 -13.10 -2.29
N ALA A 84 18.95 -12.72 -2.06
CA ALA A 84 19.29 -11.56 -1.24
C ALA A 84 18.68 -10.25 -1.76
N GLU A 85 18.59 -10.06 -3.09
CA GLU A 85 17.98 -8.87 -3.67
C GLU A 85 16.46 -8.84 -3.42
N GLU A 86 15.81 -10.01 -3.43
CA GLU A 86 14.38 -10.15 -3.19
C GLU A 86 14.02 -9.90 -1.72
N VAL A 87 14.87 -10.34 -0.79
CA VAL A 87 14.75 -9.96 0.62
C VAL A 87 14.81 -8.44 0.78
N THR A 88 15.72 -7.77 0.05
CA THR A 88 15.84 -6.31 0.08
C THR A 88 14.56 -5.64 -0.44
N ILE A 89 13.98 -6.16 -1.52
CA ILE A 89 12.71 -5.66 -2.09
C ILE A 89 11.55 -5.90 -1.11
N LEU A 90 11.43 -7.08 -0.52
CA LEU A 90 10.43 -7.39 0.51
C LEU A 90 10.52 -6.41 1.69
N LYS A 91 11.73 -6.16 2.18
CA LYS A 91 11.98 -5.20 3.27
C LYS A 91 11.59 -3.77 2.88
N TYR A 92 11.81 -3.38 1.63
CA TYR A 92 11.40 -2.07 1.14
C TYR A 92 9.87 -1.95 1.05
N LEU A 93 9.19 -2.96 0.50
CA LEU A 93 7.72 -3.02 0.47
C LEU A 93 7.13 -2.94 1.88
N ASP A 94 7.69 -3.70 2.81
CA ASP A 94 7.31 -3.72 4.22
C ASP A 94 7.42 -2.34 4.89
N TYR A 95 8.55 -1.67 4.70
CA TYR A 95 8.75 -0.32 5.21
C TYR A 95 7.68 0.66 4.68
N LYS A 96 7.38 0.60 3.38
CA LYS A 96 6.36 1.47 2.77
C LYS A 96 4.96 1.16 3.29
N TYR A 97 4.62 -0.12 3.43
CA TYR A 97 3.32 -0.55 3.97
C TYR A 97 3.11 -0.05 5.40
N ILE A 98 4.10 -0.23 6.28
CA ILE A 98 4.00 0.20 7.68
C ILE A 98 3.84 1.71 7.78
N ARG A 99 4.63 2.46 7.01
CA ARG A 99 4.50 3.92 6.95
C ARG A 99 3.08 4.33 6.55
N TYR A 100 2.54 3.74 5.47
CA TYR A 100 1.17 4.02 5.03
C TYR A 100 0.12 3.69 6.11
N MET A 101 0.26 2.54 6.76
CA MET A 101 -0.67 2.10 7.81
C MET A 101 -0.64 3.01 9.05
N ASN A 102 0.55 3.50 9.43
CA ASN A 102 0.70 4.46 10.51
C ASN A 102 0.05 5.80 10.17
N GLU A 103 0.32 6.34 8.97
CA GLU A 103 -0.31 7.59 8.49
C GLU A 103 -1.85 7.46 8.47
N LYS A 104 -2.37 6.31 8.03
CA LYS A 104 -3.81 6.03 8.02
C LYS A 104 -4.40 5.97 9.43
N ARG A 105 -3.68 5.35 10.38
CA ARG A 105 -4.07 5.28 11.80
C ARG A 105 -4.12 6.67 12.44
N GLU A 106 -3.12 7.52 12.17
CA GLU A 106 -3.06 8.90 12.66
C GLU A 106 -4.20 9.78 12.12
N LYS A 107 -4.49 9.69 10.81
CA LYS A 107 -5.62 10.41 10.19
C LYS A 107 -6.95 10.02 10.84
N LYS A 108 -7.18 8.72 11.06
CA LYS A 108 -8.38 8.21 11.74
C LYS A 108 -8.49 8.75 13.17
N TYR A 109 -7.37 8.81 13.90
CA TYR A 109 -7.32 9.35 15.26
C TYR A 109 -7.69 10.84 15.30
N LYS A 110 -7.10 11.67 14.43
CA LYS A 110 -7.41 13.12 14.35
C LYS A 110 -8.90 13.36 14.04
N ASN A 111 -9.47 12.62 13.10
CA ASN A 111 -10.89 12.73 12.74
C ASN A 111 -11.84 12.34 13.88
N SER A 112 -11.43 11.43 14.77
CA SER A 112 -12.23 11.02 15.94
C SER A 112 -12.22 12.04 17.08
N LYS A 113 -11.13 12.81 17.23
CA LYS A 113 -11.00 13.85 18.27
C LYS A 113 -11.65 15.18 17.90
N GLY A 114 -11.71 15.53 16.61
CA GLY A 114 -12.35 16.76 16.14
C GLY A 114 -13.90 16.74 16.13
N LYS A 115 -14.51 15.63 16.55
CA LYS A 115 -15.97 15.45 16.66
C LYS A 115 -16.52 15.63 18.09
N LYS A 116 -15.71 16.14 19.03
CA LYS A 116 -16.12 16.45 20.41
C LYS A 116 -16.24 17.94 20.61
#